data_AF-A0A7S4S950-F1
#
_entry.id   AF-A0A7S4S950-F1
#
_cell.length_a   1.000
_cell.length_b   1.000
_cell.length_c   1.000
_cell.angle_alpha   90.00
_cell.angle_beta   90.00
_cell.angle_gamma   90.00
#
_symmetry.space_group_name_H-M   'P 1'
#
loop_
_entity.id
_entity.type
_entity.pdbx_description
1 polymer ?
#
loop_
_entity_poly.entity_id
_entity_poly.type
_entity_poly.pdbx_seq_one_letter_code
_entity_poly.pdbx_strand_id
1 'polypeptide(L)'
;MQIESRLLPCGLHTVGVPPTAEEAIATLVNIAQLDRPEDKIEGLPRVIASSVGRDINDVYRNNNAGVLKDVELSEKITMASREAVRALVMQSTDSSGRVKEVKSAFDEMGAFFGNMLGQKKPWTKAIVEAGFPGVEEERLAPVIAYLEFCLKQVVANNELPGIMELLNGEFLMPAPGGDPIRNPDVLPTGRNMHALDPSAIPTTAAVEISEQVVEKLLEKLAQENDGAFPESIAFTLWGTDNIKTYGESLAQVLALVGVRPVADSIGRVNKVELIPLEELGRPRIDVVVSCSGVFRDLFINQMNLLDRGIKMAAEADEPPEMNFVRKHAMEQAEEMGVSLRDAAARVFSNSAGSYSANVGLAIENGGWEDESQLQEQFLTRKGFAFNADKPGMMEQQADLFKSALSKVDVTFQNLDSSEISITDVSHYYDSDPTKVVQGLRNDGKKPMSLMADTTTANAQVRTLSETVRLDARTKLLNPKFYEGMLSTGYEGVREIQKRLRNTMGWSATAGEVDNFVFEDANSVFIEDAEMQQRLLDTNPNAFRDMVTTFLEANGRGYWETSEENIERLQELYAEVEDRIEGV
;
A
#
# COMPACT_ATOMS: atom_id res chain seq x y z
N MET A 1 -18.57 -5.43 -1.85
CA MET A 1 -18.12 -4.13 -2.36
C MET A 1 -16.60 -3.96 -2.41
N GLN A 2 -15.84 -4.17 -1.32
CA GLN A 2 -14.39 -3.92 -1.33
C GLN A 2 -13.62 -4.62 -2.48
N ILE A 3 -13.98 -5.86 -2.84
CA ILE A 3 -13.39 -6.59 -3.99
C ILE A 3 -13.76 -5.92 -5.32
N GLU A 4 -15.03 -5.54 -5.51
CA GLU A 4 -15.54 -4.96 -6.77
C GLU A 4 -14.94 -3.58 -7.05
N SER A 5 -14.78 -2.77 -6.01
CA SER A 5 -14.38 -1.37 -6.15
C SER A 5 -12.86 -1.16 -6.12
N ARG A 6 -12.06 -2.22 -5.92
CA ARG A 6 -10.60 -2.12 -5.88
C ARG A 6 -10.08 -1.74 -7.26
N LEU A 7 -9.52 -0.53 -7.38
CA LEU A 7 -8.95 -0.05 -8.62
C LEU A 7 -7.53 -0.60 -8.77
N LEU A 8 -7.28 -1.36 -9.83
CA LEU A 8 -5.97 -1.92 -10.12
C LEU A 8 -5.80 -2.10 -11.64
N PRO A 9 -4.55 -2.07 -12.16
CA PRO A 9 -4.29 -2.34 -13.56
C PRO A 9 -4.53 -3.81 -13.89
N CYS A 10 -5.33 -4.07 -14.93
CA CYS A 10 -5.61 -5.41 -15.48
C CYS A 10 -4.95 -5.57 -16.85
N GLY A 11 -3.66 -5.26 -16.96
CA GLY A 11 -2.88 -5.37 -18.19
C GLY A 11 -1.50 -4.73 -18.04
N LEU A 12 -0.73 -4.73 -19.12
CA LEU A 12 0.60 -4.11 -19.17
C LEU A 12 0.57 -2.82 -19.98
N HIS A 13 1.39 -1.86 -19.53
CA HIS A 13 1.60 -0.59 -20.23
C HIS A 13 2.48 -0.77 -21.47
N THR A 14 2.18 -0.03 -22.53
CA THR A 14 3.06 0.10 -23.70
C THR A 14 3.51 1.56 -23.81
N VAL A 15 4.82 1.80 -23.75
CA VAL A 15 5.40 3.14 -23.77
C VAL A 15 4.91 3.93 -24.99
N GLY A 16 4.37 5.14 -24.75
CA GLY A 16 3.81 6.01 -25.79
C GLY A 16 2.37 5.71 -26.22
N VAL A 17 1.70 4.77 -25.53
CA VAL A 17 0.28 4.47 -25.72
C VAL A 17 -0.48 4.93 -24.47
N PRO A 18 -1.02 6.16 -24.44
CA PRO A 18 -1.80 6.64 -23.30
C PRO A 18 -3.14 5.92 -23.23
N PRO A 19 -3.79 5.89 -22.05
CA PRO A 19 -5.16 5.40 -21.93
C PRO A 19 -6.11 6.28 -22.75
N THR A 20 -7.18 5.67 -23.25
CA THR A 20 -8.33 6.42 -23.78
C THR A 20 -9.04 7.16 -22.64
N ALA A 21 -9.83 8.17 -23.00
CA ALA A 21 -10.63 8.89 -22.02
C ALA A 21 -11.63 7.98 -21.27
N GLU A 22 -12.14 6.94 -21.94
CA GLU A 22 -13.03 5.96 -21.33
C GLU A 22 -12.30 5.09 -20.29
N GLU A 23 -11.09 4.64 -20.60
CA GLU A 23 -10.25 3.88 -19.65
C GLU A 23 -9.83 4.73 -18.44
N ALA A 24 -9.69 6.06 -18.62
CA ALA A 24 -9.35 7.00 -17.56
C ALA A 24 -10.48 7.23 -16.52
N ILE A 25 -11.73 6.82 -16.81
CA ILE A 25 -12.88 7.08 -15.93
C ILE A 25 -12.63 6.51 -14.52
N ALA A 26 -12.14 5.28 -14.42
CA ALA A 26 -11.96 4.62 -13.11
C ALA A 26 -10.89 5.33 -12.25
N THR A 27 -9.81 5.80 -12.87
CA THR A 27 -8.77 6.62 -12.24
C THR A 27 -9.36 7.95 -11.76
N LEU A 28 -10.11 8.65 -12.62
CA LEU A 28 -10.76 9.92 -12.27
C LEU A 28 -11.79 9.76 -11.15
N VAL A 29 -12.52 8.65 -11.09
CA VAL A 29 -13.43 8.34 -9.99
C VAL A 29 -12.70 8.29 -8.66
N ASN A 30 -11.49 7.72 -8.61
CA ASN A 30 -10.72 7.66 -7.36
C ASN A 30 -10.05 9.00 -7.04
N ILE A 31 -9.57 9.76 -8.05
CA ILE A 31 -9.09 11.15 -7.86
C ILE A 31 -10.20 11.99 -7.22
N ALA A 32 -11.44 11.80 -7.67
CA ALA A 32 -12.62 12.52 -7.18
C ALA A 32 -13.03 12.13 -5.75
N GLN A 33 -12.53 11.02 -5.17
CA GLN A 33 -12.93 10.61 -3.82
C GLN A 33 -12.23 11.38 -2.72
N LEU A 34 -11.05 11.95 -3.01
CA LEU A 34 -10.19 12.56 -2.01
C LEU A 34 -10.51 14.05 -1.85
N ASP A 35 -10.57 14.49 -0.59
CA ASP A 35 -10.55 15.92 -0.28
C ASP A 35 -9.14 16.49 -0.55
N ARG A 36 -9.09 17.74 -1.04
CA ARG A 36 -7.85 18.49 -1.30
C ARG A 36 -7.96 19.87 -0.64
N PRO A 37 -7.71 19.95 0.69
CA PRO A 37 -7.89 21.18 1.46
C PRO A 37 -7.05 22.35 0.95
N GLU A 38 -5.82 22.07 0.50
CA GLU A 38 -4.88 23.06 -0.05
C GLU A 38 -5.49 23.84 -1.23
N ASP A 39 -6.25 23.14 -2.07
CA ASP A 39 -6.90 23.68 -3.26
C ASP A 39 -8.36 24.11 -3.00
N LYS A 40 -8.86 23.89 -1.77
CA LYS A 40 -10.28 24.08 -1.38
C LYS A 40 -11.24 23.25 -2.24
N ILE A 41 -10.84 22.02 -2.56
CA ILE A 41 -11.66 21.07 -3.33
C ILE A 41 -12.10 19.95 -2.40
N GLU A 42 -13.41 19.71 -2.33
CA GLU A 42 -13.96 18.57 -1.59
C GLU A 42 -13.99 17.32 -2.46
N GLY A 43 -13.90 16.14 -1.83
CA GLY A 43 -14.17 14.88 -2.49
C GLY A 43 -15.64 14.82 -2.95
N LEU A 44 -15.87 14.32 -4.14
CA LEU A 44 -17.20 14.12 -4.72
C LEU A 44 -18.14 13.32 -3.78
N PRO A 45 -17.70 12.24 -3.09
CA PRO A 45 -18.52 11.58 -2.08
C PRO A 45 -18.95 12.50 -0.93
N ARG A 46 -18.09 13.44 -0.48
CA ARG A 46 -18.42 14.42 0.57
C ARG A 46 -19.49 15.40 0.11
N VAL A 47 -19.38 15.90 -1.11
CA VAL A 47 -20.39 16.79 -1.72
C VAL A 47 -21.73 16.06 -1.84
N ILE A 48 -21.72 14.79 -2.30
CA ILE A 48 -22.93 13.97 -2.44
C ILE A 48 -23.54 13.63 -1.06
N ALA A 49 -22.74 13.20 -0.08
CA ALA A 49 -23.21 12.89 1.27
C ALA A 49 -23.85 14.11 1.94
N SER A 50 -23.23 15.28 1.79
CA SER A 50 -23.75 16.54 2.34
C SER A 50 -25.12 16.91 1.79
N SER A 51 -25.42 16.55 0.53
CA SER A 51 -26.72 16.82 -0.10
C SER A 51 -27.91 16.13 0.57
N VAL A 52 -27.64 15.12 1.40
CA VAL A 52 -28.63 14.39 2.21
C VAL A 52 -28.39 14.57 3.71
N GLY A 53 -27.63 15.60 4.11
CA GLY A 53 -27.36 15.94 5.51
C GLY A 53 -26.48 14.92 6.23
N ARG A 54 -25.59 14.21 5.52
CA ARG A 54 -24.68 13.22 6.08
C ARG A 54 -23.23 13.66 5.93
N ASP A 55 -22.42 13.36 6.94
CA ASP A 55 -20.96 13.41 6.83
C ASP A 55 -20.43 12.09 6.26
N ILE A 56 -19.51 12.16 5.28
CA ILE A 56 -19.00 10.97 4.60
C ILE A 56 -18.13 10.09 5.52
N ASN A 57 -17.40 10.68 6.47
CA ASN A 57 -16.55 9.93 7.39
C ASN A 57 -17.40 9.08 8.34
N ASP A 58 -18.55 9.60 8.79
CA ASP A 58 -19.53 8.82 9.57
C ASP A 58 -20.13 7.67 8.75
N VAL A 59 -20.43 7.91 7.46
CA VAL A 59 -20.88 6.85 6.54
C VAL A 59 -19.81 5.77 6.42
N TYR A 60 -18.53 6.12 6.25
CA TYR A 60 -17.44 5.16 6.19
C TYR A 60 -17.26 4.38 7.50
N ARG A 61 -17.30 5.05 8.66
CA ARG A 61 -17.21 4.40 9.97
C ARG A 61 -18.32 3.36 10.16
N ASN A 62 -19.57 3.73 9.86
CA ASN A 62 -20.72 2.84 10.02
C ASN A 62 -20.77 1.73 8.95
N ASN A 63 -20.31 2.00 7.73
CA ASN A 63 -20.11 0.99 6.69
C ASN A 63 -19.11 -0.08 7.14
N ASN A 64 -17.97 0.34 7.72
CA ASN A 64 -16.96 -0.59 8.25
C ASN A 64 -17.51 -1.41 9.44
N ALA A 65 -18.41 -0.83 10.24
CA ALA A 65 -19.11 -1.53 11.31
C ALA A 65 -20.28 -2.43 10.83
N GLY A 66 -20.53 -2.53 9.52
CA GLY A 66 -21.58 -3.38 8.95
C GLY A 66 -23.00 -2.86 9.14
N VAL A 67 -23.19 -1.57 9.43
CA VAL A 67 -24.52 -0.96 9.57
C VAL A 67 -25.18 -0.88 8.19
N LEU A 68 -26.09 -1.81 7.90
CA LEU A 68 -26.68 -2.02 6.56
C LEU A 68 -27.09 -0.72 5.84
N LYS A 69 -27.79 0.19 6.54
CA LYS A 69 -28.23 1.48 5.97
C LYS A 69 -27.06 2.33 5.43
N ASP A 70 -25.92 2.32 6.12
CA ASP A 70 -24.74 3.08 5.73
C ASP A 70 -23.85 2.32 4.75
N VAL A 71 -23.91 0.98 4.74
CA VAL A 71 -23.35 0.15 3.65
C VAL A 71 -24.05 0.48 2.33
N GLU A 72 -25.39 0.44 2.31
CA GLU A 72 -26.22 0.76 1.14
C GLU A 72 -26.03 2.22 0.70
N LEU A 73 -25.95 3.16 1.65
CA LEU A 73 -25.70 4.57 1.34
C LEU A 73 -24.31 4.78 0.75
N SER A 74 -23.28 4.15 1.30
CA SER A 74 -21.91 4.21 0.77
C SER A 74 -21.85 3.68 -0.66
N GLU A 75 -22.55 2.57 -0.94
CA GLU A 75 -22.65 2.01 -2.30
C GLU A 75 -23.36 2.98 -3.25
N LYS A 76 -24.48 3.56 -2.83
CA LYS A 76 -25.24 4.51 -3.63
C LYS A 76 -24.44 5.78 -3.94
N ILE A 77 -23.68 6.31 -2.98
CA ILE A 77 -22.77 7.45 -3.18
C ILE A 77 -21.65 7.07 -4.17
N THR A 78 -21.11 5.86 -4.06
CA THR A 78 -20.07 5.35 -4.98
C THR A 78 -20.60 5.26 -6.40
N MET A 79 -21.81 4.73 -6.60
CA MET A 79 -22.44 4.65 -7.93
C MET A 79 -22.73 6.03 -8.51
N ALA A 80 -23.28 6.95 -7.70
CA ALA A 80 -23.52 8.33 -8.12
C ALA A 80 -22.22 9.04 -8.55
N SER A 81 -21.13 8.80 -7.82
CA SER A 81 -19.81 9.34 -8.16
C SER A 81 -19.30 8.78 -9.50
N ARG A 82 -19.43 7.47 -9.73
CA ARG A 82 -19.05 6.83 -11.01
C ARG A 82 -19.83 7.40 -12.19
N GLU A 83 -21.14 7.55 -12.07
CA GLU A 83 -21.99 8.09 -13.14
C GLU A 83 -21.73 9.58 -13.39
N ALA A 84 -21.49 10.37 -12.35
CA ALA A 84 -21.13 11.78 -12.49
C ALA A 84 -19.81 11.97 -13.27
N VAL A 85 -18.78 11.21 -12.92
CA VAL A 85 -17.48 11.25 -13.60
C VAL A 85 -17.58 10.70 -15.03
N ARG A 86 -18.36 9.64 -15.26
CA ARG A 86 -18.65 9.14 -16.62
C ARG A 86 -19.32 10.21 -17.48
N ALA A 87 -20.33 10.90 -16.94
CA ALA A 87 -21.02 11.98 -17.64
C ALA A 87 -20.07 13.15 -17.97
N LEU A 88 -19.15 13.49 -17.07
CA LEU A 88 -18.09 14.47 -17.30
C LEU A 88 -17.20 14.08 -18.47
N VAL A 89 -16.68 12.84 -18.45
CA VAL A 89 -15.78 12.35 -19.50
C VAL A 89 -16.49 12.32 -20.85
N MET A 90 -17.72 11.81 -20.92
CA MET A 90 -18.51 11.76 -22.17
C MET A 90 -18.80 13.16 -22.75
N GLN A 91 -19.00 14.18 -21.91
CA GLN A 91 -19.17 15.55 -22.39
C GLN A 91 -17.85 16.13 -22.91
N SER A 92 -16.75 15.78 -22.26
CA SER A 92 -15.40 16.29 -22.52
C SER A 92 -14.73 15.63 -23.73
N THR A 93 -15.30 14.55 -24.27
CA THR A 93 -14.76 13.82 -25.42
C THR A 93 -15.54 14.08 -26.71
N ASP A 94 -14.85 13.95 -27.85
CA ASP A 94 -15.47 13.94 -29.18
C ASP A 94 -15.87 12.52 -29.62
N SER A 95 -16.45 12.39 -30.82
CA SER A 95 -16.88 11.09 -31.38
C SER A 95 -15.73 10.11 -31.64
N SER A 96 -14.46 10.55 -31.53
CA SER A 96 -13.25 9.74 -31.62
C SER A 96 -12.64 9.39 -30.26
N GLY A 97 -13.31 9.77 -29.16
CA GLY A 97 -12.86 9.50 -27.78
C GLY A 97 -11.73 10.40 -27.29
N ARG A 98 -11.37 11.45 -28.05
CA ARG A 98 -10.32 12.40 -27.68
C ARG A 98 -10.90 13.56 -26.88
N VAL A 99 -10.13 14.09 -25.93
CA VAL A 99 -10.53 15.24 -25.12
C VAL A 99 -10.64 16.47 -26.03
N LYS A 100 -11.78 17.19 -25.97
CA LYS A 100 -12.00 18.43 -26.71
C LYS A 100 -11.09 19.53 -26.14
N GLU A 101 -10.13 20.00 -26.92
CA GLU A 101 -9.19 21.05 -26.49
C GLU A 101 -9.81 22.45 -26.40
N VAL A 102 -10.93 22.70 -27.07
CA VAL A 102 -11.49 24.05 -27.20
C VAL A 102 -12.97 24.03 -26.80
N LYS A 103 -13.30 24.63 -25.64
CA LYS A 103 -14.68 25.13 -25.42
C LYS A 103 -14.89 26.20 -26.48
N SER A 104 -15.61 25.89 -27.53
CA SER A 104 -15.89 26.87 -28.57
C SER A 104 -16.75 28.00 -27.98
N ALA A 105 -16.71 29.20 -28.56
CA ALA A 105 -17.63 30.27 -28.17
C ALA A 105 -19.12 29.83 -28.30
N PHE A 106 -19.38 28.81 -29.11
CA PHE A 106 -20.69 28.18 -29.27
C PHE A 106 -21.04 27.26 -28.08
N ASP A 107 -20.07 26.55 -27.50
CA ASP A 107 -20.26 25.73 -26.30
C ASP A 107 -20.50 26.59 -25.06
N GLU A 108 -19.78 27.70 -24.92
CA GLU A 108 -20.00 28.67 -23.84
C GLU A 108 -21.38 29.34 -23.96
N MET A 109 -21.76 29.73 -25.18
CA MET A 109 -23.09 30.30 -25.46
C MET A 109 -24.21 29.27 -25.25
N GLY A 110 -23.99 28.01 -25.63
CA GLY A 110 -24.93 26.91 -25.38
C GLY A 110 -25.10 26.60 -23.89
N ALA A 111 -24.01 26.58 -23.12
CA ALA A 111 -24.05 26.44 -21.67
C ALA A 111 -24.74 27.63 -20.98
N PHE A 112 -24.52 28.85 -21.49
CA PHE A 112 -25.19 30.06 -21.02
C PHE A 112 -26.70 30.03 -21.26
N PHE A 113 -27.15 29.66 -22.47
CA PHE A 113 -28.57 29.49 -22.79
C PHE A 113 -29.21 28.32 -22.02
N GLY A 114 -28.48 27.21 -21.83
CA GLY A 114 -28.91 26.07 -21.02
C GLY A 114 -29.14 26.46 -19.56
N ASN A 115 -28.21 27.20 -18.95
CA ASN A 115 -28.36 27.73 -17.60
C ASN A 115 -29.56 28.70 -17.49
N MET A 116 -29.80 29.52 -18.52
CA MET A 116 -30.96 30.43 -18.57
C MET A 116 -32.30 29.68 -18.68
N LEU A 117 -32.29 28.49 -19.29
CA LEU A 117 -33.44 27.57 -19.42
C LEU A 117 -33.56 26.58 -18.24
N GLY A 118 -32.71 26.68 -17.22
CA GLY A 118 -32.71 25.78 -16.06
C GLY A 118 -32.22 24.36 -16.36
N GLN A 119 -31.48 24.14 -17.45
CA GLN A 119 -30.87 22.85 -17.75
C GLN A 119 -29.70 22.58 -16.80
N LYS A 120 -29.82 21.49 -16.02
CA LYS A 120 -28.74 21.02 -15.16
C LYS A 120 -27.60 20.45 -16.01
N LYS A 121 -26.36 20.62 -15.52
CA LYS A 121 -25.18 20.01 -16.16
C LYS A 121 -25.27 18.47 -16.15
N PRO A 122 -24.66 17.75 -17.12
CA PRO A 122 -24.80 16.29 -17.22
C PRO A 122 -24.42 15.52 -15.95
N TRP A 123 -23.32 15.89 -15.31
CA TRP A 123 -22.91 15.30 -14.02
C TRP A 123 -23.87 15.63 -12.88
N THR A 124 -24.41 16.86 -12.81
CA THR A 124 -25.45 17.20 -11.82
C THR A 124 -26.70 16.37 -12.03
N LYS A 125 -27.12 16.21 -13.29
CA LYS A 125 -28.27 15.39 -13.67
C LYS A 125 -28.06 13.92 -13.26
N ALA A 126 -26.88 13.36 -13.51
CA ALA A 126 -26.53 11.99 -13.11
C ALA A 126 -26.63 11.80 -11.57
N ILE A 127 -26.13 12.75 -10.78
CA ILE A 127 -26.22 12.70 -9.31
C ILE A 127 -27.68 12.80 -8.83
N VAL A 128 -28.47 13.67 -9.45
CA VAL A 128 -29.90 13.84 -9.13
C VAL A 128 -30.69 12.57 -9.46
N GLU A 129 -30.44 11.98 -10.63
CA GLU A 129 -31.07 10.72 -11.08
C GLU A 129 -30.65 9.53 -10.21
N ALA A 130 -29.41 9.54 -9.70
CA ALA A 130 -28.92 8.58 -8.70
C ALA A 130 -29.55 8.78 -7.31
N GLY A 131 -30.45 9.76 -7.14
CA GLY A 131 -31.25 9.94 -5.93
C GLY A 131 -30.66 10.93 -4.92
N PHE A 132 -29.84 11.88 -5.36
CA PHE A 132 -29.29 12.97 -4.55
C PHE A 132 -29.73 14.34 -5.10
N PRO A 133 -31.03 14.70 -4.99
CA PRO A 133 -31.58 15.88 -5.65
C PRO A 133 -31.10 17.21 -5.06
N GLY A 134 -30.62 17.20 -3.81
CA GLY A 134 -30.15 18.38 -3.07
C GLY A 134 -28.68 18.74 -3.32
N VAL A 135 -28.01 18.11 -4.30
CA VAL A 135 -26.60 18.42 -4.58
C VAL A 135 -26.46 19.84 -5.10
N GLU A 136 -25.48 20.58 -4.56
CA GLU A 136 -25.25 21.99 -4.87
C GLU A 136 -24.23 22.12 -6.02
N GLU A 137 -24.60 22.77 -7.12
CA GLU A 137 -23.69 22.95 -8.26
C GLU A 137 -22.47 23.83 -7.92
N GLU A 138 -22.60 24.74 -6.96
CA GLU A 138 -21.50 25.58 -6.48
C GLU A 138 -20.37 24.75 -5.85
N ARG A 139 -20.73 23.72 -5.07
CA ARG A 139 -19.77 22.78 -4.47
C ARG A 139 -19.20 21.78 -5.48
N LEU A 140 -19.97 21.42 -6.51
CA LEU A 140 -19.50 20.54 -7.60
C LEU A 140 -18.54 21.24 -8.56
N ALA A 141 -18.69 22.54 -8.79
CA ALA A 141 -17.92 23.29 -9.78
C ALA A 141 -16.39 23.15 -9.65
N PRO A 142 -15.76 23.33 -8.47
CA PRO A 142 -14.32 23.16 -8.32
C PRO A 142 -13.87 21.71 -8.56
N VAL A 143 -14.64 20.73 -8.06
CA VAL A 143 -14.35 19.29 -8.25
C VAL A 143 -14.34 18.92 -9.73
N ILE A 144 -15.36 19.35 -10.48
CA ILE A 144 -15.46 19.05 -11.90
C ILE A 144 -14.36 19.75 -12.70
N ALA A 145 -14.05 21.01 -12.42
CA ALA A 145 -12.97 21.73 -13.08
C ALA A 145 -11.61 21.03 -12.87
N TYR A 146 -11.36 20.53 -11.66
CA TYR A 146 -10.17 19.76 -11.36
C TYR A 146 -10.12 18.43 -12.10
N LEU A 147 -11.23 17.69 -12.18
CA LEU A 147 -11.29 16.43 -12.92
C LEU A 147 -11.14 16.63 -14.44
N GLU A 148 -11.65 17.74 -15.02
CA GLU A 148 -11.37 18.10 -16.42
C GLU A 148 -9.86 18.31 -16.64
N PHE A 149 -9.18 18.96 -15.69
CA PHE A 149 -7.73 19.14 -15.74
C PHE A 149 -6.99 17.80 -15.65
N CYS A 150 -7.32 16.97 -14.65
CA CYS A 150 -6.71 15.64 -14.47
C CYS A 150 -6.92 14.75 -15.69
N LEU A 151 -8.12 14.75 -16.30
CA LEU A 151 -8.41 13.97 -17.50
C LEU A 151 -7.40 14.29 -18.61
N LYS A 152 -7.12 15.57 -18.85
CA LYS A 152 -6.13 16.01 -19.85
C LYS A 152 -4.73 15.48 -19.55
N GLN A 153 -4.33 15.44 -18.28
CA GLN A 153 -3.01 14.95 -17.90
C GLN A 153 -2.92 13.43 -18.01
N VAL A 154 -3.98 12.69 -17.65
CA VAL A 154 -4.04 11.22 -17.72
C VAL A 154 -3.91 10.73 -19.17
N VAL A 155 -4.57 11.40 -20.12
CA VAL A 155 -4.57 10.98 -21.54
C VAL A 155 -3.43 11.60 -22.36
N ALA A 156 -2.54 12.37 -21.74
CA ALA A 156 -1.42 13.02 -22.42
C ALA A 156 -0.42 11.98 -22.95
N ASN A 157 0.14 12.21 -24.14
CA ASN A 157 1.11 11.31 -24.76
C ASN A 157 2.51 11.94 -24.82
N ASN A 158 3.20 11.93 -23.69
CA ASN A 158 4.49 12.62 -23.54
C ASN A 158 5.69 11.66 -23.41
N GLU A 159 5.47 10.36 -23.31
CA GLU A 159 6.53 9.39 -22.99
C GLU A 159 7.58 9.26 -24.10
N LEU A 160 7.15 8.97 -25.33
CA LEU A 160 8.06 8.92 -26.47
C LEU A 160 8.67 10.29 -26.79
N PRO A 161 7.90 11.40 -26.82
CA PRO A 161 8.48 12.74 -26.92
C PRO A 161 9.56 13.04 -25.88
N GLY A 162 9.32 12.72 -24.60
CA GLY A 162 10.31 12.95 -23.53
C GLY A 162 11.58 12.12 -23.69
N ILE A 163 11.47 10.88 -24.17
CA ILE A 163 12.65 10.07 -24.54
C ILE A 163 13.44 10.74 -25.67
N MET A 164 12.75 11.32 -26.68
CA MET A 164 13.42 12.02 -27.78
C MET A 164 14.13 13.29 -27.32
N GLU A 165 13.54 14.07 -26.40
CA GLU A 165 14.22 15.23 -25.78
C GLU A 165 15.53 14.81 -25.11
N LEU A 166 15.51 13.74 -24.30
CA LEU A 166 16.72 13.21 -23.65
C LEU A 166 17.78 12.76 -24.65
N LEU A 167 17.39 12.03 -25.70
CA LEU A 167 18.31 11.54 -26.73
C LEU A 167 18.92 12.68 -27.56
N ASN A 168 18.23 13.82 -27.66
CA ASN A 168 18.76 15.04 -28.28
C ASN A 168 19.68 15.85 -27.34
N GLY A 169 19.87 15.41 -26.09
CA GLY A 169 20.64 16.13 -25.08
C GLY A 169 19.91 17.37 -24.54
N GLU A 170 18.58 17.40 -24.65
CA GLU A 170 17.73 18.49 -24.17
C GLU A 170 17.35 18.29 -22.70
N PHE A 171 16.85 19.35 -22.07
CA PHE A 171 16.44 19.34 -20.67
C PHE A 171 15.03 18.74 -20.52
N LEU A 172 14.95 17.51 -20.03
CA LEU A 172 13.66 16.90 -19.68
C LEU A 172 13.10 17.48 -18.38
N MET A 173 11.88 18.02 -18.45
CA MET A 173 11.24 18.69 -17.32
C MET A 173 11.09 17.73 -16.11
N PRO A 174 11.43 18.18 -14.89
CA PRO A 174 11.26 17.38 -13.69
C PRO A 174 9.79 17.30 -13.25
N ALA A 175 9.46 16.25 -12.49
CA ALA A 175 8.14 16.02 -11.91
C ALA A 175 8.21 15.27 -10.58
N PRO A 176 7.26 15.44 -9.66
CA PRO A 176 7.14 14.52 -8.54
C PRO A 176 6.79 13.12 -9.04
N GLY A 177 7.46 12.10 -8.52
CA GLY A 177 7.00 10.71 -8.59
C GLY A 177 6.01 10.43 -7.45
N GLY A 178 5.10 9.49 -7.65
CA GLY A 178 4.12 9.14 -6.63
C GLY A 178 2.89 8.45 -7.20
N ASP A 179 1.83 8.46 -6.42
CA ASP A 179 0.53 7.91 -6.78
C ASP A 179 -0.30 9.00 -7.50
N PRO A 180 -0.73 8.78 -8.76
CA PRO A 180 -1.46 9.79 -9.53
C PRO A 180 -2.90 10.04 -9.05
N ILE A 181 -3.46 9.15 -8.22
CA ILE A 181 -4.77 9.31 -7.60
C ILE A 181 -4.67 10.30 -6.44
N ARG A 182 -3.69 10.08 -5.55
CA ARG A 182 -3.41 10.96 -4.40
C ARG A 182 -2.83 12.29 -4.84
N ASN A 183 -1.83 12.28 -5.72
CA ASN A 183 -1.20 13.48 -6.26
C ASN A 183 -1.22 13.52 -7.80
N PRO A 184 -2.24 14.13 -8.42
CA PRO A 184 -2.29 14.30 -9.87
C PRO A 184 -1.15 15.13 -10.48
N ASP A 185 -0.34 15.86 -9.71
CA ASP A 185 0.84 16.57 -10.24
C ASP A 185 1.94 15.62 -10.73
N VAL A 186 1.83 14.32 -10.41
CA VAL A 186 2.64 13.24 -11.02
C VAL A 186 2.37 13.14 -12.52
N LEU A 187 1.18 13.55 -12.98
CA LEU A 187 0.79 13.58 -14.38
C LEU A 187 1.10 14.96 -15.01
N PRO A 188 1.42 15.01 -16.32
CA PRO A 188 1.52 13.89 -17.25
C PRO A 188 2.82 13.08 -17.08
N THR A 189 2.85 11.86 -17.60
CA THR A 189 4.07 11.03 -17.65
C THR A 189 5.07 11.56 -18.69
N GLY A 190 6.21 10.87 -18.90
CA GLY A 190 7.26 11.34 -19.80
C GLY A 190 8.08 12.52 -19.26
N ARG A 191 8.21 12.61 -17.93
CA ARG A 191 8.99 13.65 -17.21
C ARG A 191 10.06 13.00 -16.32
N ASN A 192 11.07 13.78 -15.93
CA ASN A 192 12.14 13.30 -15.06
C ASN A 192 11.68 13.27 -13.59
N MET A 193 11.24 12.10 -13.12
CA MET A 193 10.65 11.97 -11.79
C MET A 193 11.66 12.15 -10.65
N HIS A 194 11.23 12.77 -9.56
CA HIS A 194 11.98 12.88 -8.32
C HIS A 194 11.10 12.50 -7.11
N ALA A 195 11.72 12.23 -5.97
CA ALA A 195 11.00 12.05 -4.70
C ALA A 195 10.53 13.42 -4.15
N LEU A 196 10.78 13.69 -2.87
CA LEU A 196 10.44 14.95 -2.21
C LEU A 196 11.58 15.40 -1.27
N ASP A 197 11.52 16.63 -0.78
CA ASP A 197 12.44 17.08 0.28
C ASP A 197 12.18 16.23 1.54
N PRO A 198 13.17 15.46 2.03
CA PRO A 198 12.96 14.60 3.18
C PRO A 198 12.67 15.36 4.47
N SER A 199 12.87 16.68 4.51
CA SER A 199 12.50 17.53 5.65
C SER A 199 11.07 18.09 5.56
N ALA A 200 10.34 17.84 4.47
CA ALA A 200 8.96 18.29 4.30
C ALA A 200 7.92 17.28 4.85
N ILE A 201 8.38 16.13 5.34
CA ILE A 201 7.53 15.06 5.86
C ILE A 201 7.82 14.78 7.35
N PRO A 202 6.85 14.27 8.13
CA PRO A 202 5.43 14.15 7.76
C PRO A 202 4.72 15.52 7.69
N THR A 203 3.78 15.67 6.76
CA THR A 203 2.92 16.87 6.71
C THR A 203 1.86 16.83 7.82
N THR A 204 1.24 17.97 8.12
CA THR A 204 0.12 18.03 9.09
C THR A 204 -1.02 17.09 8.70
N ALA A 205 -1.39 17.05 7.42
CA ALA A 205 -2.41 16.12 6.93
C ALA A 205 -2.01 14.65 7.12
N ALA A 206 -0.75 14.31 6.86
CA ALA A 206 -0.25 12.95 7.09
C ALA A 206 -0.32 12.57 8.58
N VAL A 207 -0.02 13.50 9.49
CA VAL A 207 -0.15 13.28 10.95
C VAL A 207 -1.61 13.03 11.34
N GLU A 208 -2.55 13.86 10.89
CA GLU A 208 -3.98 13.71 11.19
C GLU A 208 -4.55 12.36 10.69
N ILE A 209 -4.20 11.96 9.46
CA ILE A 209 -4.60 10.66 8.90
C ILE A 209 -3.99 9.52 9.72
N SER A 210 -2.73 9.67 10.14
CA SER A 210 -2.01 8.65 10.91
C SER A 210 -2.57 8.44 12.30
N GLU A 211 -2.99 9.50 12.98
CA GLU A 211 -3.68 9.41 14.26
C GLU A 211 -4.97 8.57 14.14
N GLN A 212 -5.75 8.79 13.08
CA GLN A 212 -6.98 8.00 12.82
C GLN A 212 -6.66 6.53 12.51
N VAL A 213 -5.58 6.24 11.77
CA VAL A 213 -5.15 4.86 11.50
C VAL A 213 -4.67 4.17 12.78
N VAL A 214 -3.90 4.87 13.62
CA VAL A 214 -3.41 4.36 14.91
C VAL A 214 -4.57 4.12 15.88
N GLU A 215 -5.54 5.03 15.95
CA GLU A 215 -6.75 4.83 16.75
C GLU A 215 -7.50 3.56 16.32
N LYS A 216 -7.78 3.41 15.02
CA LYS A 216 -8.42 2.20 14.47
C LYS A 216 -7.63 0.92 14.75
N LEU A 217 -6.30 0.98 14.61
CA LEU A 217 -5.40 -0.14 14.90
C LEU A 217 -5.52 -0.56 16.37
N LEU A 218 -5.40 0.38 17.29
CA LEU A 218 -5.44 0.11 18.73
C LEU A 218 -6.84 -0.30 19.20
N GLU A 219 -7.90 0.29 18.64
CA GLU A 219 -9.29 -0.14 18.91
C GLU A 219 -9.52 -1.60 18.50
N LYS A 220 -9.08 -1.99 17.29
CA LYS A 220 -9.17 -3.38 16.80
C LYS A 220 -8.43 -4.32 17.74
N LEU A 221 -7.19 -3.98 18.09
CA LEU A 221 -6.35 -4.81 18.96
C LEU A 221 -6.92 -4.93 20.38
N ALA A 222 -7.44 -3.84 20.94
CA ALA A 222 -8.08 -3.86 22.25
C ALA A 222 -9.36 -4.70 22.24
N GLN A 223 -10.19 -4.63 21.18
CA GLN A 223 -11.39 -5.46 21.04
C GLN A 223 -11.06 -6.96 20.99
N GLU A 224 -9.95 -7.34 20.35
CA GLU A 224 -9.51 -8.73 20.21
C GLU A 224 -8.74 -9.25 21.44
N ASN A 225 -8.40 -8.37 22.39
CA ASN A 225 -7.58 -8.69 23.57
C ASN A 225 -8.18 -8.18 24.90
N ASP A 226 -9.51 -8.33 25.05
CA ASP A 226 -10.26 -8.00 26.29
C ASP A 226 -10.00 -6.57 26.84
N GLY A 227 -9.77 -5.62 25.94
CA GLY A 227 -9.51 -4.21 26.25
C GLY A 227 -8.03 -3.87 26.52
N ALA A 228 -7.11 -4.84 26.48
CA ALA A 228 -5.69 -4.59 26.68
C ALA A 228 -4.98 -4.16 25.39
N PHE A 229 -4.16 -3.12 25.48
CA PHE A 229 -3.30 -2.66 24.38
C PHE A 229 -2.13 -3.63 24.14
N PRO A 230 -1.60 -3.73 22.90
CA PRO A 230 -0.33 -4.40 22.67
C PRO A 230 0.80 -3.66 23.39
N GLU A 231 1.80 -4.37 23.90
CA GLU A 231 2.94 -3.68 24.52
C GLU A 231 3.95 -3.22 23.47
N SER A 232 4.12 -3.99 22.38
CA SER A 232 5.05 -3.66 21.29
C SER A 232 4.53 -4.04 19.90
N ILE A 233 4.79 -3.18 18.92
CA ILE A 233 4.45 -3.39 17.51
C ILE A 233 5.70 -3.31 16.62
N ALA A 234 5.95 -4.32 15.79
CA ALA A 234 7.00 -4.27 14.76
C ALA A 234 6.47 -3.60 13.49
N PHE A 235 7.14 -2.53 13.06
CA PHE A 235 6.81 -1.75 11.87
C PHE A 235 7.86 -1.95 10.78
N THR A 236 7.41 -1.99 9.52
CA THR A 236 8.31 -1.84 8.36
C THR A 236 8.06 -0.51 7.67
N LEU A 237 9.11 0.30 7.48
CA LEU A 237 9.02 1.58 6.77
C LEU A 237 9.63 1.50 5.37
N TRP A 238 8.81 1.86 4.38
CA TRP A 238 9.19 1.90 2.96
C TRP A 238 9.39 3.35 2.50
N GLY A 239 10.36 3.56 1.62
CA GLY A 239 10.54 4.89 1.03
C GLY A 239 9.35 5.29 0.15
N THR A 240 8.76 4.34 -0.56
CA THR A 240 7.76 4.59 -1.60
C THR A 240 6.44 5.10 -1.03
N ASP A 241 5.89 4.43 -0.01
CA ASP A 241 4.63 4.86 0.61
C ASP A 241 4.80 6.22 1.31
N ASN A 242 5.95 6.46 1.96
CA ASN A 242 6.24 7.74 2.61
C ASN A 242 6.39 8.90 1.61
N ILE A 243 6.87 8.64 0.39
CA ILE A 243 6.84 9.64 -0.70
C ILE A 243 5.39 9.91 -1.13
N LYS A 244 4.61 8.84 -1.37
CA LYS A 244 3.23 8.93 -1.88
C LYS A 244 2.25 9.57 -0.89
N THR A 245 2.48 9.38 0.40
CA THR A 245 1.59 9.80 1.49
C THR A 245 2.12 11.01 2.27
N TYR A 246 3.30 11.52 1.89
CA TYR A 246 3.99 12.57 2.64
C TYR A 246 4.23 12.22 4.11
N GLY A 247 4.53 10.94 4.39
CA GLY A 247 4.96 10.47 5.71
C GLY A 247 3.89 9.86 6.61
N GLU A 248 2.81 9.28 6.08
CA GLU A 248 1.76 8.66 6.92
C GLU A 248 2.33 7.54 7.81
N SER A 249 2.97 6.52 7.25
CA SER A 249 3.49 5.39 8.07
C SER A 249 4.56 5.81 9.08
N LEU A 250 5.41 6.79 8.72
CA LEU A 250 6.34 7.43 9.64
C LEU A 250 5.60 8.12 10.82
N ALA A 251 4.55 8.87 10.54
CA ALA A 251 3.75 9.54 11.57
C ALA A 251 2.97 8.55 12.44
N GLN A 252 2.57 7.39 11.92
CA GLN A 252 1.94 6.32 12.72
C GLN A 252 2.88 5.79 13.80
N VAL A 253 4.16 5.58 13.50
CA VAL A 253 5.18 5.19 14.50
C VAL A 253 5.33 6.26 15.59
N LEU A 254 5.44 7.53 15.19
CA LEU A 254 5.53 8.64 16.14
C LEU A 254 4.29 8.72 17.04
N ALA A 255 3.09 8.58 16.45
CA ALA A 255 1.83 8.58 17.17
C ALA A 255 1.77 7.44 18.20
N LEU A 256 2.13 6.21 17.86
CA LEU A 256 2.14 5.05 18.78
C LEU A 256 2.98 5.30 20.04
N VAL A 257 4.18 5.86 19.85
CA VAL A 257 5.12 6.22 20.93
C VAL A 257 4.63 7.46 21.71
N GLY A 258 3.70 8.23 21.15
CA GLY A 258 3.17 9.46 21.75
C GLY A 258 4.13 10.62 21.57
N VAL A 259 4.68 10.76 20.36
CA VAL A 259 5.60 11.81 19.97
C VAL A 259 5.00 12.55 18.77
N ARG A 260 5.14 13.89 18.73
CA ARG A 260 4.73 14.68 17.55
C ARG A 260 5.93 15.26 16.81
N PRO A 261 5.91 15.26 15.46
CA PRO A 261 6.88 15.98 14.65
C PRO A 261 6.63 17.49 14.76
N VAL A 262 7.71 18.28 14.76
CA VAL A 262 7.65 19.75 14.88
C VAL A 262 8.39 20.39 13.73
N ALA A 263 7.66 21.18 12.95
CA ALA A 263 8.21 22.01 11.88
C ALA A 263 8.87 23.28 12.43
N ASP A 264 9.96 23.71 11.81
CA ASP A 264 10.53 25.03 12.05
C ASP A 264 9.71 26.15 11.36
N SER A 265 10.12 27.40 11.54
CA SER A 265 9.40 28.57 11.00
C SER A 265 9.28 28.60 9.47
N ILE A 266 10.05 27.79 8.74
CA ILE A 266 9.99 27.68 7.28
C ILE A 266 9.39 26.35 6.82
N GLY A 267 8.82 25.55 7.74
CA GLY A 267 8.08 24.33 7.43
C GLY A 267 8.91 23.05 7.44
N ARG A 268 10.20 23.08 7.81
CA ARG A 268 11.03 21.86 7.84
C ARG A 268 10.82 21.11 9.14
N VAL A 269 10.45 19.84 9.02
CA VAL A 269 10.34 18.91 10.14
C VAL A 269 11.72 18.38 10.51
N ASN A 270 12.27 18.90 11.61
CA ASN A 270 13.61 18.54 12.10
C ASN A 270 13.68 18.35 13.62
N LYS A 271 12.52 18.34 14.28
CA LYS A 271 12.37 18.17 15.72
C LYS A 271 11.18 17.27 16.00
N VAL A 272 11.19 16.71 17.20
CA VAL A 272 10.11 15.93 17.78
C VAL A 272 9.91 16.36 19.22
N GLU A 273 8.66 16.29 19.69
CA GLU A 273 8.27 16.60 21.07
C GLU A 273 7.43 15.47 21.64
N LEU A 274 7.61 15.19 22.93
CA LEU A 274 6.85 14.16 23.63
C LEU A 274 5.46 14.71 23.96
N ILE A 275 4.40 13.98 23.59
CA ILE A 275 3.01 14.31 23.93
C ILE A 275 2.75 13.88 25.38
N PRO A 276 2.25 14.75 26.28
CA PRO A 276 1.88 14.35 27.65
C PRO A 276 0.86 13.21 27.67
N LEU A 277 0.92 12.31 28.66
CA LEU A 277 0.00 11.17 28.75
C LEU A 277 -1.47 11.60 28.89
N GLU A 278 -1.73 12.75 29.52
CA GLU A 278 -3.07 13.32 29.64
C GLU A 278 -3.67 13.70 28.28
N GLU A 279 -2.83 14.14 27.35
CA GLU A 279 -3.22 14.43 25.97
C GLU A 279 -3.27 13.15 25.12
N LEU A 280 -2.33 12.21 25.35
CA LEU A 280 -2.26 10.95 24.61
C LEU A 280 -3.44 10.01 24.92
N GLY A 281 -3.98 10.04 26.15
CA GLY A 281 -5.18 9.30 26.56
C GLY A 281 -5.02 7.78 26.69
N ARG A 282 -3.81 7.24 26.49
CA ARG A 282 -3.48 5.81 26.52
C ARG A 282 -1.99 5.58 26.84
N PRO A 283 -1.54 4.34 27.08
CA PRO A 283 -0.12 4.03 27.19
C PRO A 283 0.67 4.37 25.92
N ARG A 284 1.97 4.67 26.08
CA ARG A 284 2.93 4.68 24.96
C ARG A 284 3.23 3.24 24.56
N ILE A 285 3.07 2.95 23.28
CA ILE A 285 3.32 1.61 22.73
C ILE A 285 4.78 1.52 22.29
N ASP A 286 5.49 0.46 22.69
CA ASP A 286 6.84 0.21 22.18
C ASP A 286 6.79 -0.17 20.70
N VAL A 287 7.86 0.11 19.97
CA VAL A 287 7.92 -0.11 18.54
C VAL A 287 9.25 -0.72 18.15
N VAL A 288 9.27 -1.65 17.19
CA VAL A 288 10.50 -2.10 16.54
C VAL A 288 10.42 -1.74 15.07
N VAL A 289 11.22 -0.78 14.61
CA VAL A 289 11.09 -0.20 13.27
C VAL A 289 12.17 -0.76 12.36
N SER A 290 11.78 -1.60 11.41
CA SER A 290 12.63 -2.11 10.33
C SER A 290 12.53 -1.17 9.12
N CYS A 291 13.52 -0.30 8.96
CA CYS A 291 13.61 0.59 7.80
C CYS A 291 14.21 -0.17 6.62
N SER A 292 13.56 -0.12 5.45
CA SER A 292 14.19 -0.58 4.21
C SER A 292 15.47 0.20 3.90
N GLY A 293 16.43 -0.41 3.19
CA GLY A 293 17.65 0.30 2.77
C GLY A 293 17.35 1.55 1.94
N VAL A 294 16.29 1.53 1.11
CA VAL A 294 15.82 2.70 0.35
C VAL A 294 15.28 3.79 1.28
N PHE A 295 14.51 3.43 2.32
CA PHE A 295 14.08 4.39 3.34
C PHE A 295 15.28 5.01 4.06
N ARG A 296 16.28 4.21 4.43
CA ARG A 296 17.53 4.72 5.02
C ARG A 296 18.20 5.74 4.09
N ASP A 297 18.33 5.44 2.80
CA ASP A 297 19.09 6.32 1.89
C ASP A 297 18.35 7.63 1.59
N LEU A 298 17.02 7.62 1.57
CA LEU A 298 16.19 8.82 1.30
C LEU A 298 15.87 9.62 2.57
N PHE A 299 15.62 8.92 3.69
CA PHE A 299 14.97 9.47 4.88
C PHE A 299 15.75 9.16 6.17
N ILE A 300 17.09 9.11 6.12
CA ILE A 300 17.92 8.94 7.32
C ILE A 300 17.69 10.04 8.38
N ASN A 301 17.31 11.24 7.94
CA ASN A 301 16.89 12.32 8.83
C ASN A 301 15.61 11.96 9.60
N GLN A 302 14.69 11.19 9.01
CA GLN A 302 13.49 10.70 9.68
C GLN A 302 13.80 9.55 10.63
N MET A 303 14.76 8.67 10.29
CA MET A 303 15.31 7.70 11.25
C MET A 303 15.89 8.40 12.48
N ASN A 304 16.52 9.56 12.30
CA ASN A 304 17.00 10.39 13.42
C ASN A 304 15.87 10.92 14.30
N LEU A 305 14.77 11.40 13.71
CA LEU A 305 13.61 11.85 14.48
C LEU A 305 12.93 10.71 15.24
N LEU A 306 12.80 9.55 14.61
CA LEU A 306 12.26 8.34 15.25
C LEU A 306 13.10 7.91 16.46
N ASP A 307 14.42 7.73 16.29
CA ASP A 307 15.30 7.29 17.38
C ASP A 307 15.29 8.29 18.55
N ARG A 308 15.30 9.60 18.25
CA ARG A 308 15.18 10.65 19.28
C ARG A 308 13.86 10.57 20.03
N GLY A 309 12.74 10.43 19.30
CA GLY A 309 11.40 10.35 19.88
C GLY A 309 11.24 9.11 20.77
N ILE A 310 11.71 7.96 20.32
CA ILE A 310 11.63 6.70 21.07
C ILE A 310 12.48 6.77 22.34
N LYS A 311 13.71 7.27 22.26
CA LYS A 311 14.56 7.46 23.45
C LYS A 311 13.98 8.48 24.43
N MET A 312 13.37 9.56 23.94
CA MET A 312 12.63 10.52 24.78
C MET A 312 11.48 9.84 25.54
N ALA A 313 10.71 8.98 24.88
CA ALA A 313 9.66 8.20 25.53
C ALA A 313 10.22 7.23 26.57
N ALA A 314 11.32 6.52 26.28
CA ALA A 314 11.96 5.63 27.24
C ALA A 314 12.44 6.36 28.51
N GLU A 315 13.00 7.57 28.34
CA GLU A 315 13.57 8.38 29.42
C GLU A 315 12.52 9.13 30.25
N ALA A 316 11.28 9.24 29.77
CA ALA A 316 10.20 9.95 30.46
C ALA A 316 9.93 9.36 31.85
N ASP A 317 9.70 10.22 32.84
CA ASP A 317 9.39 9.82 34.22
C ASP A 317 7.91 9.45 34.36
N GLU A 318 7.54 8.32 33.76
CA GLU A 318 6.18 7.81 33.67
C GLU A 318 6.09 6.37 34.21
N PRO A 319 4.93 5.94 34.74
CA PRO A 319 4.73 4.57 35.18
C PRO A 319 4.93 3.56 34.02
N PRO A 320 5.61 2.42 34.23
CA PRO A 320 5.83 1.41 33.19
C PRO A 320 4.54 0.87 32.53
N GLU A 321 3.43 0.81 33.29
CA GLU A 321 2.12 0.38 32.78
C GLU A 321 1.48 1.38 31.80
N MET A 322 1.98 2.62 31.76
CA MET A 322 1.55 3.67 30.82
C MET A 322 2.62 3.99 29.79
N ASN A 323 3.76 3.31 29.83
CA ASN A 323 4.89 3.56 28.95
C ASN A 323 5.67 2.26 28.69
N PHE A 324 5.20 1.50 27.70
CA PHE A 324 5.78 0.21 27.35
C PHE A 324 7.18 0.35 26.74
N VAL A 325 7.47 1.49 26.09
CA VAL A 325 8.84 1.82 25.63
C VAL A 325 9.81 1.81 26.81
N ARG A 326 9.47 2.53 27.89
CA ARG A 326 10.27 2.58 29.12
C ARG A 326 10.33 1.24 29.82
N LYS A 327 9.19 0.55 29.97
CA LYS A 327 9.10 -0.78 30.59
C LYS A 327 10.11 -1.74 29.95
N HIS A 328 10.06 -1.88 28.62
CA HIS A 328 10.94 -2.79 27.89
C HIS A 328 12.39 -2.34 27.91
N ALA A 329 12.67 -1.05 27.72
CA ALA A 329 14.03 -0.53 27.72
C ALA A 329 14.71 -0.70 29.10
N MET A 330 13.97 -0.60 30.21
CA MET A 330 14.50 -0.86 31.55
C MET A 330 14.90 -2.32 31.74
N GLU A 331 14.02 -3.25 31.36
CA GLU A 331 14.30 -4.70 31.42
C GLU A 331 15.54 -5.05 30.56
N GLN A 332 15.59 -4.54 29.33
CA GLN A 332 16.70 -4.78 28.41
C GLN A 332 18.02 -4.16 28.88
N ALA A 333 17.97 -2.96 29.48
CA ALA A 333 19.15 -2.32 30.05
C ALA A 333 19.76 -3.15 31.18
N GLU A 334 18.92 -3.73 32.05
CA GLU A 334 19.36 -4.61 33.13
C GLU A 334 19.95 -5.92 32.59
N GLU A 335 19.25 -6.57 31.66
CA GLU A 335 19.69 -7.85 31.05
C GLU A 335 21.01 -7.71 30.28
N MET A 336 21.19 -6.61 29.54
CA MET A 336 22.34 -6.40 28.65
C MET A 336 23.47 -5.60 29.30
N GLY A 337 23.25 -5.01 30.48
CA GLY A 337 24.24 -4.19 31.18
C GLY A 337 24.60 -2.88 30.45
N VAL A 338 23.62 -2.27 29.78
CA VAL A 338 23.78 -1.02 29.01
C VAL A 338 22.96 0.12 29.61
N SER A 339 23.09 1.33 29.08
CA SER A 339 22.26 2.46 29.53
C SER A 339 20.82 2.29 29.06
N LEU A 340 19.85 2.88 29.79
CA LEU A 340 18.44 2.92 29.37
C LEU A 340 18.27 3.45 27.94
N ARG A 341 19.05 4.48 27.60
CA ARG A 341 19.01 5.13 26.29
C ARG A 341 19.52 4.22 25.17
N ASP A 342 20.56 3.43 25.43
CA ASP A 342 21.10 2.47 24.46
C ASP A 342 20.17 1.27 24.31
N ALA A 343 19.57 0.79 25.41
CA ALA A 343 18.56 -0.28 25.40
C ALA A 343 17.28 0.13 24.67
N ALA A 344 16.98 1.43 24.58
CA ALA A 344 15.84 1.98 23.85
C ALA A 344 16.09 2.13 22.33
N ALA A 345 17.17 1.59 21.76
CA ALA A 345 17.35 1.60 20.32
C ALA A 345 16.32 0.67 19.64
N ARG A 346 15.53 1.26 18.74
CA ARG A 346 14.39 0.60 18.06
C ARG A 346 14.35 0.80 16.56
N VAL A 347 15.21 1.67 16.02
CA VAL A 347 15.25 1.98 14.59
C VAL A 347 16.36 1.17 13.95
N PHE A 348 15.99 0.14 13.21
CA PHE A 348 16.89 -0.81 12.57
C PHE A 348 16.83 -0.69 11.05
N SER A 349 17.90 -1.10 10.36
CA SER A 349 17.94 -1.21 8.91
C SER A 349 19.02 -2.21 8.46
N ASN A 350 19.24 -2.25 7.15
CA ASN A 350 20.42 -2.86 6.58
C ASN A 350 21.68 -2.02 6.84
N SER A 351 22.86 -2.65 6.81
CA SER A 351 24.13 -1.93 6.75
C SER A 351 24.20 -1.00 5.54
N ALA A 352 24.96 0.09 5.64
CA ALA A 352 25.13 1.04 4.55
C ALA A 352 25.56 0.34 3.24
N GLY A 353 24.88 0.66 2.13
CA GLY A 353 25.10 0.01 0.83
C GLY A 353 24.41 -1.36 0.65
N SER A 354 23.76 -1.89 1.69
CA SER A 354 22.96 -3.11 1.62
C SER A 354 21.46 -2.81 1.62
N TYR A 355 20.69 -3.72 1.00
CA TYR A 355 19.23 -3.69 0.85
C TYR A 355 18.68 -5.10 1.04
N SER A 356 17.38 -5.21 1.35
CA SER A 356 16.63 -6.45 1.58
C SER A 356 17.17 -7.36 2.70
N ALA A 357 16.35 -8.30 3.16
CA ALA A 357 16.74 -9.38 4.05
C ALA A 357 17.34 -10.58 3.29
N ASN A 358 17.40 -10.53 1.95
CA ASN A 358 17.68 -11.66 1.05
C ASN A 358 16.68 -12.83 1.13
N VAL A 359 15.60 -12.70 1.92
CA VAL A 359 14.52 -13.69 2.01
C VAL A 359 13.80 -13.80 0.66
N GLY A 360 13.56 -12.66 0.00
CA GLY A 360 13.04 -12.62 -1.37
C GLY A 360 13.85 -13.44 -2.36
N LEU A 361 15.18 -13.29 -2.31
CA LEU A 361 16.12 -13.98 -3.19
C LEU A 361 16.20 -15.48 -2.88
N ALA A 362 16.14 -15.86 -1.59
CA ALA A 362 16.13 -17.26 -1.19
C ALA A 362 14.88 -17.98 -1.72
N ILE A 363 13.71 -17.34 -1.60
CA ILE A 363 12.43 -17.83 -2.15
C ILE A 363 12.46 -17.89 -3.68
N GLU A 364 13.00 -16.87 -4.35
CA GLU A 364 13.07 -16.84 -5.82
C GLU A 364 13.91 -17.99 -6.40
N ASN A 365 15.02 -18.32 -5.74
CA ASN A 365 15.97 -19.34 -6.19
C ASN A 365 15.69 -20.75 -5.63
N GLY A 366 14.70 -20.90 -4.74
CA GLY A 366 14.47 -22.16 -4.01
C GLY A 366 15.64 -22.58 -3.09
N GLY A 367 16.57 -21.66 -2.79
CA GLY A 367 17.85 -21.94 -2.14
C GLY A 367 17.78 -22.01 -0.60
N TRP A 368 16.76 -22.68 -0.06
CA TRP A 368 16.55 -22.80 1.38
C TRP A 368 15.86 -24.12 1.75
N GLU A 369 16.23 -24.70 2.89
CA GLU A 369 15.70 -25.99 3.36
C GLU A 369 14.56 -25.81 4.37
N ASP A 370 14.73 -24.89 5.32
CA ASP A 370 13.77 -24.63 6.39
C ASP A 370 13.62 -23.13 6.69
N GLU A 371 12.51 -22.77 7.34
CA GLU A 371 12.17 -21.38 7.63
C GLU A 371 13.17 -20.68 8.58
N SER A 372 13.94 -21.43 9.38
CA SER A 372 14.93 -20.85 10.29
C SER A 372 16.09 -20.20 9.53
N GLN A 373 16.43 -20.71 8.34
CA GLN A 373 17.42 -20.09 7.45
C GLN A 373 16.97 -18.70 6.98
N LEU A 374 15.67 -18.55 6.66
CA LEU A 374 15.09 -17.27 6.26
C LEU A 374 15.07 -16.29 7.45
N GLN A 375 14.72 -16.79 8.64
CA GLN A 375 14.70 -15.98 9.87
C GLN A 375 16.11 -15.50 10.25
N GLU A 376 17.12 -16.35 10.18
CA GLU A 376 18.51 -15.96 10.49
C GLU A 376 19.08 -14.97 9.48
N GLN A 377 18.74 -15.11 8.19
CA GLN A 377 19.09 -14.12 7.17
C GLN A 377 18.47 -12.75 7.47
N PHE A 378 17.20 -12.71 7.86
CA PHE A 378 16.54 -11.47 8.29
C PHE A 378 17.27 -10.84 9.48
N LEU A 379 17.50 -11.59 10.55
CA LEU A 379 18.13 -11.08 11.77
C LEU A 379 19.56 -10.56 11.51
N THR A 380 20.34 -11.28 10.71
CA THR A 380 21.71 -10.89 10.36
C THR A 380 21.73 -9.61 9.53
N ARG A 381 20.84 -9.48 8.54
CA ARG A 381 20.89 -8.39 7.56
C ARG A 381 20.14 -7.13 7.99
N LYS A 382 19.14 -7.26 8.86
CA LYS A 382 18.30 -6.14 9.34
C LYS A 382 18.67 -5.63 10.72
N GLY A 383 19.54 -6.34 11.46
CA GLY A 383 19.93 -5.97 12.82
C GLY A 383 20.93 -4.82 12.97
N PHE A 384 20.96 -3.83 12.06
CA PHE A 384 21.82 -2.64 12.20
C PHE A 384 21.04 -1.48 12.78
N ALA A 385 21.37 -1.07 14.01
CA ALA A 385 20.66 0.00 14.70
C ALA A 385 21.17 1.37 14.24
N PHE A 386 20.24 2.28 13.97
CA PHE A 386 20.54 3.70 13.82
C PHE A 386 20.68 4.34 15.21
N ASN A 387 21.60 5.29 15.34
CA ASN A 387 21.80 6.02 16.60
C ASN A 387 21.84 7.53 16.34
N ALA A 388 20.82 8.26 16.80
CA ALA A 388 20.75 9.70 16.65
C ALA A 388 21.83 10.46 17.41
N ASP A 389 22.41 9.86 18.45
CA ASP A 389 23.52 10.44 19.21
C ASP A 389 24.88 10.20 18.51
N LYS A 390 24.92 9.26 17.55
CA LYS A 390 26.08 8.97 16.68
C LYS A 390 25.65 8.66 15.22
N PRO A 391 25.05 9.61 14.47
CA PRO A 391 24.36 9.32 13.20
C PRO A 391 25.24 8.71 12.09
N GLY A 392 26.55 8.90 12.16
CA GLY A 392 27.50 8.36 11.18
C GLY A 392 27.88 6.89 11.41
N MET A 393 27.37 6.25 12.47
CA MET A 393 27.69 4.87 12.82
C MET A 393 26.40 4.05 12.95
N MET A 394 26.16 3.16 11.99
CA MET A 394 25.14 2.11 12.10
C MET A 394 25.85 0.79 12.41
N GLU A 395 25.79 0.38 13.66
CA GLU A 395 26.44 -0.83 14.16
C GLU A 395 25.45 -2.00 14.18
N GLN A 396 25.98 -3.20 13.97
CA GLN A 396 25.17 -4.40 14.13
C GLN A 396 24.88 -4.60 15.62
N GLN A 397 23.59 -4.70 15.96
CA GLN A 397 23.06 -4.83 17.31
C GLN A 397 22.11 -6.05 17.35
N ALA A 398 22.63 -7.22 16.97
CA ALA A 398 21.84 -8.43 16.78
C ALA A 398 21.11 -8.88 18.05
N ASP A 399 21.78 -8.84 19.20
CA ASP A 399 21.18 -9.27 20.48
C ASP A 399 20.06 -8.33 20.92
N LEU A 400 20.25 -7.01 20.77
CA LEU A 400 19.21 -6.03 21.05
C LEU A 400 18.03 -6.17 20.08
N PHE A 401 18.30 -6.42 18.80
CA PHE A 401 17.26 -6.63 17.80
C PHE A 401 16.42 -7.87 18.12
N LYS A 402 17.07 -8.99 18.47
CA LYS A 402 16.39 -10.23 18.90
C LYS A 402 15.57 -9.99 20.17
N SER A 403 16.12 -9.29 21.16
CA SER A 403 15.43 -8.97 22.42
C SER A 403 14.24 -8.03 22.22
N ALA A 404 14.33 -7.05 21.33
CA ALA A 404 13.21 -6.16 21.03
C ALA A 404 12.10 -6.89 20.26
N LEU A 405 12.47 -7.72 19.26
CA LEU A 405 11.52 -8.52 18.50
C LEU A 405 10.81 -9.58 19.35
N SER A 406 11.47 -10.16 20.36
CA SER A 406 10.83 -11.17 21.24
C SER A 406 9.73 -10.60 22.13
N LYS A 407 9.61 -9.27 22.23
CA LYS A 407 8.54 -8.57 22.96
C LYS A 407 7.38 -8.12 22.06
N VAL A 408 7.46 -8.34 20.75
CA VAL A 408 6.46 -7.86 19.79
C VAL A 408 5.19 -8.70 19.85
N ASP A 409 4.04 -8.04 19.94
CA ASP A 409 2.71 -8.67 19.90
C ASP A 409 2.05 -8.60 18.52
N VAL A 410 2.43 -7.59 17.72
CA VAL A 410 1.80 -7.28 16.43
C VAL A 410 2.87 -6.92 15.40
N THR A 411 2.77 -7.45 14.17
CA THR A 411 3.54 -6.96 13.02
C THR A 411 2.66 -6.09 12.14
N PHE A 412 3.23 -5.02 11.59
CA PHE A 412 2.48 -3.99 10.88
C PHE A 412 3.26 -3.44 9.68
N GLN A 413 2.59 -3.33 8.55
CA GLN A 413 3.10 -2.65 7.36
C GLN A 413 1.99 -1.78 6.72
N ASN A 414 2.40 -0.81 5.91
CA ASN A 414 1.48 0.02 5.12
C ASN A 414 1.54 -0.40 3.66
N LEU A 415 0.36 -0.53 3.05
CA LEU A 415 0.24 -0.77 1.63
C LEU A 415 0.60 0.50 0.86
N ASP A 416 1.56 0.37 -0.05
CA ASP A 416 2.03 1.46 -0.92
C ASP A 416 0.90 1.99 -1.81
N SER A 417 0.19 1.09 -2.48
CA SER A 417 -0.82 1.42 -3.47
C SER A 417 -1.62 0.18 -3.88
N SER A 418 -2.70 0.36 -4.66
CA SER A 418 -3.46 -0.80 -5.18
C SER A 418 -2.71 -1.50 -6.33
N GLU A 419 -1.91 -0.77 -7.11
CA GLU A 419 -1.06 -1.32 -8.16
C GLU A 419 0.16 -2.08 -7.61
N ILE A 420 0.78 -1.60 -6.52
CA ILE A 420 1.87 -2.29 -5.82
C ILE A 420 1.35 -2.78 -4.47
N SER A 421 0.65 -3.90 -4.53
CA SER A 421 0.17 -4.64 -3.37
C SER A 421 1.13 -5.77 -2.99
N ILE A 422 0.78 -6.50 -1.95
CA ILE A 422 1.61 -7.49 -1.27
C ILE A 422 1.98 -8.71 -2.12
N THR A 423 1.25 -8.98 -3.20
CA THR A 423 1.55 -10.08 -4.14
C THR A 423 2.21 -9.60 -5.44
N ASP A 424 2.32 -8.29 -5.70
CA ASP A 424 2.93 -7.77 -6.94
C ASP A 424 4.45 -7.69 -6.85
N VAL A 425 4.99 -7.66 -5.63
CA VAL A 425 6.39 -7.42 -5.30
C VAL A 425 6.81 -8.26 -4.10
N SER A 426 8.09 -8.60 -4.04
CA SER A 426 8.64 -9.47 -3.00
C SER A 426 9.10 -8.75 -1.74
N HIS A 427 9.25 -7.42 -1.78
CA HIS A 427 9.87 -6.68 -0.68
C HIS A 427 9.04 -6.73 0.62
N TYR A 428 7.71 -6.78 0.54
CA TYR A 428 6.86 -6.83 1.73
C TYR A 428 7.10 -8.08 2.58
N TYR A 429 7.10 -9.27 1.95
CA TYR A 429 7.37 -10.51 2.68
C TYR A 429 8.87 -10.64 3.02
N ASP A 430 9.77 -10.11 2.17
CA ASP A 430 11.21 -10.08 2.48
C ASP A 430 11.51 -9.35 3.81
N SER A 431 10.72 -8.32 4.13
CA SER A 431 10.86 -7.58 5.38
C SER A 431 9.78 -7.91 6.42
N ASP A 432 9.03 -9.00 6.25
CA ASP A 432 8.03 -9.43 7.23
C ASP A 432 8.69 -10.19 8.40
N PRO A 433 8.52 -9.71 9.65
CA PRO A 433 9.12 -10.36 10.81
C PRO A 433 8.15 -11.34 11.51
N THR A 434 7.00 -11.71 10.93
CA THR A 434 5.95 -12.45 11.66
C THR A 434 6.45 -13.77 12.24
N LYS A 435 7.00 -14.66 11.40
CA LYS A 435 7.58 -15.93 11.89
C LYS A 435 8.92 -15.74 12.59
N VAL A 436 9.65 -14.65 12.30
CA VAL A 436 10.87 -14.29 13.05
C VAL A 436 10.52 -14.02 14.52
N VAL A 437 9.51 -13.19 14.77
CA VAL A 437 9.00 -12.88 16.11
C VAL A 437 8.47 -14.16 16.76
N GLN A 438 7.70 -14.98 16.04
CA GLN A 438 7.22 -16.26 16.57
C GLN A 438 8.37 -17.16 17.06
N GLY A 439 9.45 -17.27 16.29
CA GLY A 439 10.63 -18.05 16.64
C GLY A 439 11.47 -17.48 17.78
N LEU A 440 11.37 -16.17 18.05
CA LEU A 440 12.10 -15.48 19.11
C LEU A 440 11.34 -15.41 20.44
N ARG A 441 10.01 -15.53 20.42
CA ARG A 441 9.20 -15.46 21.63
C ARG A 441 9.32 -16.75 22.46
N ASN A 442 9.49 -16.58 23.77
CA ASN A 442 9.59 -17.71 24.71
C ASN A 442 8.31 -18.58 24.76
N ASP A 443 7.16 -17.98 24.47
CA ASP A 443 5.86 -18.67 24.42
C ASP A 443 5.56 -19.31 23.04
N GLY A 444 6.41 -19.07 22.03
CA GLY A 444 6.21 -19.52 20.65
C GLY A 444 4.95 -18.96 19.98
N LYS A 445 4.31 -17.93 20.56
CA LYS A 445 3.07 -17.36 20.04
C LYS A 445 3.36 -16.56 18.78
N LYS A 446 2.61 -16.82 17.71
CA LYS A 446 2.68 -16.00 16.49
C LYS A 446 2.08 -14.61 16.78
N PRO A 447 2.78 -13.51 16.45
CA PRO A 447 2.18 -12.18 16.58
C PRO A 447 1.02 -12.03 15.59
N MET A 448 0.11 -11.11 15.89
CA MET A 448 -0.92 -10.76 14.92
C MET A 448 -0.31 -9.92 13.80
N SER A 449 -0.53 -10.29 12.55
CA SER A 449 -0.02 -9.54 11.40
C SER A 449 -1.10 -8.67 10.80
N LEU A 450 -0.86 -7.37 10.74
CA LEU A 450 -1.81 -6.37 10.27
C LEU A 450 -1.21 -5.51 9.15
N MET A 451 -2.08 -4.94 8.32
CA MET A 451 -1.75 -4.09 7.18
C MET A 451 -2.67 -2.86 7.16
N ALA A 452 -2.08 -1.67 7.10
CA ALA A 452 -2.83 -0.44 6.81
C ALA A 452 -2.97 -0.24 5.30
N ASP A 453 -4.19 0.08 4.87
CA ASP A 453 -4.50 0.47 3.50
C ASP A 453 -5.20 1.84 3.54
N THR A 454 -4.44 2.87 3.20
CA THR A 454 -4.92 4.26 3.07
C THR A 454 -5.06 4.65 1.59
N THR A 455 -5.07 3.71 0.65
CA THR A 455 -5.08 4.03 -0.80
C THR A 455 -6.37 4.73 -1.27
N THR A 456 -7.43 4.65 -0.47
CA THR A 456 -8.70 5.36 -0.68
C THR A 456 -9.02 6.26 0.51
N ALA A 457 -10.02 7.14 0.37
CA ALA A 457 -10.50 7.99 1.47
C ALA A 457 -10.96 7.21 2.72
N ASN A 458 -11.34 5.93 2.57
CA ASN A 458 -11.75 5.08 3.69
C ASN A 458 -10.58 4.20 4.15
N ALA A 459 -9.70 4.76 4.99
CA ALA A 459 -8.57 4.01 5.55
C ALA A 459 -9.00 2.73 6.29
N GLN A 460 -8.34 1.61 5.99
CA GLN A 460 -8.60 0.29 6.55
C GLN A 460 -7.37 -0.26 7.29
N VAL A 461 -7.60 -1.00 8.38
CA VAL A 461 -6.59 -1.85 9.02
C VAL A 461 -7.10 -3.29 8.92
N ARG A 462 -6.45 -4.09 8.08
CA ARG A 462 -6.82 -5.48 7.81
C ARG A 462 -5.78 -6.42 8.42
N THR A 463 -6.16 -7.67 8.64
CA THR A 463 -5.15 -8.70 8.87
C THR A 463 -4.35 -8.96 7.60
N LEU A 464 -3.15 -9.49 7.75
CA LEU A 464 -2.33 -9.90 6.63
C LEU A 464 -3.06 -10.94 5.76
N SER A 465 -3.65 -11.96 6.38
CA SER A 465 -4.46 -12.95 5.65
C SER A 465 -5.69 -12.34 4.95
N GLU A 466 -6.38 -11.36 5.53
CA GLU A 466 -7.44 -10.61 4.82
C GLU A 466 -6.91 -9.89 3.58
N THR A 467 -5.71 -9.32 3.67
CA THR A 467 -5.06 -8.62 2.55
C THR A 467 -4.59 -9.61 1.48
N VAL A 468 -4.07 -10.78 1.86
CA VAL A 468 -3.70 -11.87 0.94
C VAL A 468 -4.94 -12.38 0.19
N ARG A 469 -6.06 -12.61 0.91
CA ARG A 469 -7.33 -12.99 0.27
C ARG A 469 -7.85 -11.92 -0.68
N LEU A 470 -7.72 -10.64 -0.31
CA LEU A 470 -8.13 -9.54 -1.18
C LEU A 470 -7.29 -9.52 -2.46
N ASP A 471 -5.97 -9.68 -2.36
CA ASP A 471 -5.07 -9.81 -3.50
C ASP A 471 -5.42 -11.01 -4.37
N ALA A 472 -5.57 -12.20 -3.80
CA ALA A 472 -5.95 -13.41 -4.53
C ALA A 472 -7.25 -13.19 -5.33
N ARG A 473 -8.30 -12.67 -4.69
CA ARG A 473 -9.62 -12.47 -5.33
C ARG A 473 -9.69 -11.32 -6.32
N THR A 474 -8.78 -10.36 -6.24
CA THR A 474 -8.79 -9.18 -7.13
C THR A 474 -7.73 -9.28 -8.23
N LYS A 475 -6.73 -10.15 -8.08
CA LYS A 475 -5.62 -10.36 -9.00
C LYS A 475 -5.54 -11.81 -9.48
N LEU A 476 -4.78 -12.66 -8.79
CA LEU A 476 -4.42 -14.01 -9.26
C LEU A 476 -5.64 -14.84 -9.71
N LEU A 477 -6.74 -14.80 -8.95
CA LEU A 477 -7.96 -15.56 -9.20
C LEU A 477 -9.08 -14.74 -9.84
N ASN A 478 -8.80 -13.51 -10.27
CA ASN A 478 -9.78 -12.63 -10.91
C ASN A 478 -9.70 -12.76 -12.44
N PRO A 479 -10.75 -13.25 -13.12
CA PRO A 479 -10.76 -13.37 -14.58
C PRO A 479 -10.46 -12.07 -15.30
N LYS A 480 -10.96 -10.93 -14.80
CA LYS A 480 -10.67 -9.63 -15.41
C LYS A 480 -9.16 -9.31 -15.38
N PHE A 481 -8.47 -9.76 -14.34
CA PHE A 481 -7.05 -9.51 -14.18
C PHE A 481 -6.21 -10.49 -15.00
N TYR A 482 -6.37 -11.80 -14.79
CA TYR A 482 -5.52 -12.77 -15.46
C TYR A 482 -5.78 -12.79 -16.98
N GLU A 483 -7.01 -12.61 -17.46
CA GLU A 483 -7.25 -12.46 -18.91
C GLU A 483 -6.68 -11.15 -19.46
N GLY A 484 -6.76 -10.08 -18.68
CA GLY A 484 -6.13 -8.81 -19.02
C GLY A 484 -4.61 -8.94 -19.16
N MET A 485 -3.96 -9.67 -18.25
CA MET A 485 -2.54 -10.00 -18.36
C MET A 485 -2.28 -10.91 -19.56
N LEU A 486 -2.99 -12.01 -19.72
CA LEU A 486 -2.79 -12.95 -20.83
C LEU A 486 -3.02 -12.33 -22.21
N SER A 487 -3.82 -11.27 -22.31
CA SER A 487 -3.97 -10.49 -23.55
C SER A 487 -2.67 -9.84 -24.02
N THR A 488 -1.68 -9.68 -23.12
CA THR A 488 -0.34 -9.14 -23.40
C THR A 488 0.69 -10.23 -23.74
N GLY A 489 0.26 -11.49 -23.89
CA GLY A 489 1.08 -12.59 -24.36
C GLY A 489 2.14 -13.06 -23.37
N TYR A 490 3.37 -13.24 -23.85
CA TYR A 490 4.49 -13.82 -23.10
C TYR A 490 4.71 -13.17 -21.73
N GLU A 491 4.71 -11.84 -21.69
CA GLU A 491 4.96 -11.08 -20.45
C GLU A 491 3.76 -11.15 -19.49
N GLY A 492 2.55 -11.31 -20.00
CA GLY A 492 1.35 -11.53 -19.19
C GLY A 492 1.42 -12.78 -18.33
N VAL A 493 2.00 -13.87 -18.85
CA VAL A 493 2.19 -15.12 -18.10
C VAL A 493 3.21 -14.92 -16.98
N ARG A 494 4.29 -14.17 -17.23
CA ARG A 494 5.29 -13.82 -16.20
C ARG A 494 4.64 -13.08 -15.04
N GLU A 495 3.71 -12.18 -15.34
CA GLU A 495 2.99 -11.43 -14.33
C GLU A 495 2.09 -12.31 -13.45
N ILE A 496 1.40 -13.31 -14.01
CA ILE A 496 0.62 -14.31 -13.26
C ILE A 496 1.54 -15.16 -12.38
N GLN A 497 2.62 -15.69 -12.96
CA GLN A 497 3.63 -16.47 -12.25
C GLN A 497 4.21 -15.72 -11.06
N LYS A 498 4.55 -14.43 -11.24
CA LYS A 498 5.09 -13.57 -10.19
C LYS A 498 4.15 -13.47 -8.98
N ARG A 499 2.84 -13.33 -9.22
CA ARG A 499 1.83 -13.27 -8.14
C ARG A 499 1.77 -14.57 -7.36
N LEU A 500 1.82 -15.72 -8.04
CA LEU A 500 1.83 -17.04 -7.40
C LEU A 500 3.10 -17.21 -6.54
N ARG A 501 4.28 -16.86 -7.06
CA ARG A 501 5.54 -16.97 -6.31
C ARG A 501 5.60 -16.05 -5.09
N ASN A 502 5.13 -14.81 -5.22
CA ASN A 502 5.06 -13.90 -4.08
C ASN A 502 4.04 -14.38 -3.03
N THR A 503 2.98 -15.05 -3.45
CA THR A 503 2.02 -15.69 -2.54
C THR A 503 2.71 -16.79 -1.71
N MET A 504 3.53 -17.65 -2.33
CA MET A 504 4.35 -18.63 -1.60
C MET A 504 5.29 -17.96 -0.57
N GLY A 505 5.85 -16.79 -0.90
CA GLY A 505 6.69 -16.04 0.04
C GLY A 505 5.96 -15.64 1.33
N TRP A 506 4.66 -15.35 1.26
CA TRP A 506 3.83 -15.10 2.45
C TRP A 506 3.56 -16.35 3.28
N SER A 507 3.50 -17.54 2.67
CA SER A 507 3.44 -18.79 3.41
C SER A 507 4.73 -19.02 4.22
N ALA A 508 5.88 -18.75 3.61
CA ALA A 508 7.19 -18.96 4.24
C ALA A 508 7.48 -17.97 5.38
N THR A 509 7.03 -16.72 5.28
CA THR A 509 7.40 -15.63 6.21
C THR A 509 6.36 -15.34 7.29
N ALA A 510 5.08 -15.59 7.00
CA ALA A 510 3.97 -15.33 7.94
C ALA A 510 3.03 -16.53 8.13
N GLY A 511 2.92 -17.43 7.14
CA GLY A 511 1.95 -18.51 7.17
C GLY A 511 0.51 -17.99 7.15
N GLU A 512 0.25 -16.95 6.34
CA GLU A 512 -1.02 -16.22 6.28
C GLU A 512 -1.77 -16.44 4.95
N VAL A 513 -1.36 -17.44 4.17
CA VAL A 513 -2.02 -17.85 2.91
C VAL A 513 -2.95 -19.02 3.21
N ASP A 514 -4.23 -18.84 2.91
CA ASP A 514 -5.22 -19.92 3.05
C ASP A 514 -5.03 -20.98 1.95
N ASN A 515 -5.24 -22.27 2.29
CA ASN A 515 -5.04 -23.39 1.36
C ASN A 515 -5.81 -23.23 0.04
N PHE A 516 -7.02 -22.65 0.09
CA PHE A 516 -7.85 -22.44 -1.10
C PHE A 516 -7.19 -21.54 -2.14
N VAL A 517 -6.25 -20.66 -1.76
CA VAL A 517 -5.58 -19.77 -2.72
C VAL A 517 -4.74 -20.58 -3.69
N PHE A 518 -4.03 -21.60 -3.20
CA PHE A 518 -3.27 -22.51 -4.06
C PHE A 518 -4.20 -23.48 -4.80
N GLU A 519 -5.23 -24.00 -4.13
CA GLU A 519 -6.18 -24.93 -4.75
C GLU A 519 -6.92 -24.28 -5.93
N ASP A 520 -7.51 -23.10 -5.73
CA ASP A 520 -8.22 -22.37 -6.79
C ASP A 520 -7.26 -21.96 -7.91
N ALA A 521 -6.00 -21.60 -7.59
CA ALA A 521 -5.01 -21.29 -8.61
C ALA A 521 -4.64 -22.52 -9.45
N ASN A 522 -4.51 -23.70 -8.83
CA ASN A 522 -4.31 -24.96 -9.53
C ASN A 522 -5.52 -25.28 -10.42
N SER A 523 -6.75 -25.16 -9.90
CA SER A 523 -7.95 -25.38 -10.70
C SER A 523 -8.06 -24.46 -11.91
N VAL A 524 -7.74 -23.18 -11.76
CA VAL A 524 -7.83 -22.20 -12.86
C VAL A 524 -6.72 -22.38 -13.89
N PHE A 525 -5.47 -22.60 -13.47
CA PHE A 525 -4.32 -22.53 -14.38
C PHE A 525 -3.78 -23.89 -14.82
N ILE A 526 -4.10 -24.98 -14.12
CA ILE A 526 -3.53 -26.31 -14.33
C ILE A 526 -4.61 -27.34 -14.66
N GLU A 527 -5.71 -27.40 -13.89
CA GLU A 527 -6.77 -28.41 -14.13
C GLU A 527 -7.60 -28.10 -15.39
N ASP A 528 -7.81 -26.82 -15.69
CA ASP A 528 -8.37 -26.40 -16.98
C ASP A 528 -7.34 -26.61 -18.10
N ALA A 529 -7.53 -27.69 -18.86
CA ALA A 529 -6.65 -28.07 -19.97
C ALA A 529 -6.51 -26.99 -21.06
N GLU A 530 -7.54 -26.17 -21.29
CA GLU A 530 -7.46 -25.08 -22.29
C GLU A 530 -6.55 -23.96 -21.77
N MET A 531 -6.75 -23.55 -20.51
CA MET A 531 -5.90 -22.54 -19.87
C MET A 531 -4.45 -23.05 -19.73
N GLN A 532 -4.27 -24.27 -19.26
CA GLN A 532 -2.98 -24.91 -19.08
C GLN A 532 -2.18 -24.95 -20.39
N GLN A 533 -2.80 -25.40 -21.49
CA GLN A 533 -2.15 -25.41 -22.81
C GLN A 533 -1.82 -24.00 -23.28
N ARG A 534 -2.75 -23.04 -23.10
CA ARG A 534 -2.54 -21.63 -23.46
C ARG A 534 -1.33 -21.03 -22.72
N LEU A 535 -1.19 -21.28 -21.41
CA LEU A 535 -0.07 -20.78 -20.62
C LEU A 535 1.25 -21.39 -21.10
N LEU A 536 1.29 -22.71 -21.26
CA LEU A 536 2.45 -23.47 -21.70
C LEU A 536 2.95 -23.00 -23.08
N ASP A 537 2.04 -22.80 -24.04
CA ASP A 537 2.39 -22.35 -25.39
C ASP A 537 2.77 -20.86 -25.43
N THR A 538 2.20 -20.04 -24.54
CA THR A 538 2.47 -18.60 -24.50
C THR A 538 3.82 -18.28 -23.86
N ASN A 539 4.17 -18.95 -22.75
CA ASN A 539 5.45 -18.76 -22.06
C ASN A 539 5.84 -20.01 -21.27
N PRO A 540 6.64 -20.93 -21.85
CA PRO A 540 7.02 -22.17 -21.19
C PRO A 540 7.88 -21.92 -19.94
N ASN A 541 8.73 -20.90 -19.92
CA ASN A 541 9.58 -20.60 -18.76
C ASN A 541 8.76 -20.19 -17.54
N ALA A 542 7.81 -19.25 -17.73
CA ALA A 542 6.94 -18.81 -16.64
C ALA A 542 5.96 -19.92 -16.22
N PHE A 543 5.48 -20.74 -17.17
CA PHE A 543 4.65 -21.90 -16.85
C PHE A 543 5.41 -22.94 -16.01
N ARG A 544 6.66 -23.27 -16.37
CA ARG A 544 7.53 -24.11 -15.55
C ARG A 544 7.63 -23.56 -14.13
N ASP A 545 7.93 -22.27 -14.01
CA ASP A 545 8.03 -21.62 -12.71
C ASP A 545 6.73 -21.68 -11.89
N MET A 546 5.56 -21.62 -12.53
CA MET A 546 4.27 -21.83 -11.86
C MET A 546 4.14 -23.26 -11.33
N VAL A 547 4.41 -24.25 -12.16
CA VAL A 547 4.37 -25.68 -11.79
C VAL A 547 5.34 -25.97 -10.65
N THR A 548 6.58 -25.48 -10.74
CA THR A 548 7.58 -25.60 -9.66
C THR A 548 7.09 -24.95 -8.37
N THR A 549 6.46 -23.77 -8.45
CA THR A 549 5.95 -23.08 -7.26
C THR A 549 4.83 -23.88 -6.58
N PHE A 550 3.93 -24.51 -7.34
CA PHE A 550 2.90 -25.40 -6.78
C PHE A 550 3.52 -26.62 -6.10
N LEU A 551 4.46 -27.31 -6.77
CA LEU A 551 5.15 -28.46 -6.20
C LEU A 551 5.97 -28.08 -4.95
N GLU A 552 6.61 -26.92 -4.95
CA GLU A 552 7.36 -26.40 -3.80
C GLU A 552 6.43 -26.06 -2.62
N ALA A 553 5.30 -25.39 -2.88
CA ALA A 553 4.31 -25.09 -1.84
C ALA A 553 3.78 -26.38 -1.19
N ASN A 554 3.52 -27.42 -1.98
CA ASN A 554 3.13 -28.73 -1.43
C ASN A 554 4.27 -29.42 -0.67
N GLY A 555 5.46 -29.51 -1.27
CA GLY A 555 6.62 -30.18 -0.67
C GLY A 555 7.10 -29.55 0.64
N ARG A 556 6.80 -28.27 0.86
CA ARG A 556 7.09 -27.54 2.10
C ARG A 556 5.92 -27.49 3.09
N GLY A 557 4.79 -28.13 2.78
CA GLY A 557 3.63 -28.23 3.66
C GLY A 557 2.76 -26.96 3.73
N TYR A 558 2.87 -26.07 2.75
CA TYR A 558 2.04 -24.86 2.65
C TYR A 558 0.74 -25.09 1.87
N TRP A 559 0.68 -26.15 1.07
CA TRP A 559 -0.48 -26.51 0.27
C TRP A 559 -0.77 -28.00 0.37
N GLU A 560 -1.95 -28.33 0.89
CA GLU A 560 -2.51 -29.68 0.92
C GLU A 560 -3.49 -29.84 -0.24
N THR A 561 -3.28 -30.86 -1.07
CA THR A 561 -4.09 -31.16 -2.26
C THR A 561 -4.10 -32.67 -2.54
N SER A 562 -4.84 -33.11 -3.55
CA SER A 562 -4.95 -34.51 -3.94
C SER A 562 -3.67 -35.05 -4.59
N GLU A 563 -3.42 -36.36 -4.45
CA GLU A 563 -2.30 -37.04 -5.14
C GLU A 563 -2.40 -36.87 -6.67
N GLU A 564 -3.62 -36.89 -7.23
CA GLU A 564 -3.88 -36.66 -8.65
C GLU A 564 -3.38 -35.28 -9.12
N ASN A 565 -3.57 -34.24 -8.32
CA ASN A 565 -3.07 -32.90 -8.63
C ASN A 565 -1.55 -32.85 -8.63
N ILE A 566 -0.90 -33.55 -7.71
CA ILE A 566 0.55 -33.64 -7.64
C ILE A 566 1.12 -34.44 -8.82
N GLU A 567 0.52 -35.57 -9.18
CA GLU A 567 0.92 -36.37 -10.35
C GLU A 567 0.81 -35.54 -11.64
N ARG A 568 -0.30 -34.82 -11.83
CA ARG A 568 -0.48 -33.91 -12.98
C ARG A 568 0.60 -32.84 -13.05
N LEU A 569 0.92 -32.20 -11.94
CA LEU A 569 1.98 -31.18 -11.89
C LEU A 569 3.36 -31.78 -12.20
N GLN A 570 3.66 -32.99 -11.73
CA GLN A 570 4.92 -33.68 -12.03
C GLN A 570 5.06 -34.03 -13.52
N GLU A 571 3.98 -34.50 -14.15
CA GLU A 571 3.93 -34.77 -15.59
C GLU A 571 4.14 -33.48 -16.40
N LEU A 572 3.43 -32.40 -16.02
CA LEU A 572 3.56 -31.09 -16.68
C LEU A 572 4.96 -30.48 -16.51
N TYR A 573 5.59 -30.69 -15.35
CA TYR A 573 6.97 -30.27 -15.12
C TYR A 573 7.92 -30.99 -16.08
N ALA A 574 7.76 -32.31 -16.27
CA ALA A 574 8.56 -33.06 -17.23
C ALA A 574 8.31 -32.59 -18.68
N GLU A 575 7.04 -32.37 -19.06
CA GLU A 575 6.70 -31.89 -20.40
C GLU A 575 7.33 -30.53 -20.72
N VAL A 576 7.23 -29.57 -19.79
CA VAL A 576 7.78 -28.22 -20.02
C VAL A 576 9.31 -28.22 -19.98
N GLU A 577 9.95 -29.07 -19.18
CA GLU A 577 11.40 -29.26 -19.18
C GLU A 577 11.89 -29.81 -20.53
N ASP A 578 11.23 -30.83 -21.09
CA ASP A 578 11.56 -31.37 -22.41
C ASP A 578 11.49 -30.28 -23.51
N ARG A 579 10.50 -29.38 -23.42
CA ARG A 579 10.35 -28.24 -24.34
C ARG A 579 11.46 -27.19 -24.19
N ILE A 580 11.93 -26.91 -22.97
CA ILE A 580 12.91 -25.85 -22.69
C ILE A 580 14.34 -26.35 -22.90
N GLU A 581 14.69 -27.49 -22.31
CA GLU A 581 16.07 -28.00 -22.26
C GLU A 581 16.41 -28.89 -23.47
N GLY A 582 15.38 -29.40 -24.17
CA GLY A 582 15.51 -30.13 -25.42
C GLY A 582 15.82 -31.61 -25.26
N VAL A 583 14.82 -32.45 -25.57
CA VAL A 583 14.92 -33.92 -25.70
C VAL A 583 14.38 -34.39 -27.06
#